data_AF-A0A419GF93-F1
#
_entry.id   AF-A0A419GF93-F1
#
_cell.length_a   1.000
_cell.length_b   1.000
_cell.length_c   1.000
_cell.angle_alpha   90.00
_cell.angle_beta   90.00
_cell.angle_gamma   90.00
#
_symmetry.space_group_name_H-M   'P 1'
#
loop_
_entity.id
_entity.type
_entity.pdbx_description
1 polymer ?
#
loop_
_entity_poly.entity_id
_entity_poly.type
_entity_poly.pdbx_seq_one_letter_code
_entity_poly.pdbx_strand_id
1 'polypeptide(L)'
;MQPENKNSKNKSNDWLRVGLVMFAETTGWIAFPVIGALFLGEWLDNKYDTGQLFFFSLTAGAFIVSSIGIGITGVRYMRQIELADREAKKNKENERQSDRS
;
A
#
# COMPACT_ATOMS: atom_id res chain seq x y z
N MET A 1 7.01 15.65 42.49
CA MET A 1 6.50 14.92 41.30
C MET A 1 7.49 15.10 40.15
N GLN A 2 7.98 14.03 39.56
CA GLN A 2 8.77 14.10 38.31
C GLN A 2 7.82 14.30 37.11
N PRO A 3 8.15 15.11 36.10
CA PRO A 3 7.30 15.27 34.93
C PRO A 3 7.34 13.99 34.08
N GLU A 4 6.15 13.44 33.84
CA GLU A 4 5.90 12.31 32.96
C GLU A 4 6.33 12.66 31.51
N ASN A 5 7.33 11.94 31.00
CA ASN A 5 7.82 12.05 29.63
C ASN A 5 6.78 11.43 28.67
N LYS A 6 5.92 12.28 28.08
CA LYS A 6 4.87 11.90 27.11
C LYS A 6 5.36 11.74 25.66
N ASN A 7 6.65 11.54 25.41
CA ASN A 7 7.20 11.57 24.04
C ASN A 7 7.43 10.20 23.38
N SER A 8 7.06 9.07 24.03
CA SER A 8 7.30 7.72 23.46
C SER A 8 6.08 7.07 22.79
N LYS A 9 4.86 7.55 23.03
CA LYS A 9 3.62 6.96 22.46
C LYS A 9 3.32 7.35 21.01
N ASN A 10 3.95 8.39 20.47
CA ASN A 10 3.55 8.93 19.16
C ASN A 10 4.18 8.16 17.99
N LYS A 11 5.45 7.75 18.11
CA LYS A 11 6.14 6.97 17.05
C LYS A 11 5.54 5.59 16.80
N SER A 12 5.06 4.90 17.85
CA SER A 12 4.46 3.58 17.71
C SER A 12 3.18 3.64 16.85
N ASN A 13 2.42 4.72 17.00
CA ASN A 13 1.16 4.90 16.28
C ASN A 13 1.39 5.18 14.79
N ASP A 14 2.43 5.95 14.45
CA ASP A 14 2.73 6.26 13.05
C ASP A 14 3.22 5.04 12.26
N TRP A 15 4.09 4.20 12.84
CA TRP A 15 4.56 2.99 12.14
C TRP A 15 3.45 1.96 11.95
N LEU A 16 2.58 1.79 12.96
CA LEU A 16 1.38 0.96 12.86
C LEU A 16 0.42 1.48 11.79
N ARG A 17 0.23 2.81 11.72
CA ARG A 17 -0.63 3.43 10.70
C ARG A 17 -0.07 3.20 9.30
N VAL A 18 1.22 3.42 9.09
CA VAL A 18 1.88 3.17 7.80
C VAL A 18 1.75 1.70 7.39
N GLY A 19 1.99 0.77 8.33
CA GLY A 19 1.80 -0.66 8.08
C GLY A 19 0.35 -1.02 7.72
N LEU A 20 -0.63 -0.46 8.42
CA LEU A 20 -2.05 -0.70 8.17
C LEU A 20 -2.50 -0.17 6.80
N VAL A 21 -2.02 1.01 6.40
CA VAL A 21 -2.33 1.57 5.07
C VAL A 21 -1.69 0.73 3.97
N MET A 22 -0.43 0.31 4.10
CA MET A 22 0.22 -0.56 3.12
C MET A 22 -0.51 -1.90 2.97
N PHE A 23 -0.95 -2.47 4.09
CA PHE A 23 -1.73 -3.71 4.10
C PHE A 23 -3.07 -3.51 3.39
N ALA A 24 -3.85 -2.49 3.77
CA ALA A 24 -5.15 -2.22 3.18
C ALA A 24 -5.06 -1.96 1.66
N GLU A 25 -4.05 -1.21 1.22
CA GLU A 25 -3.85 -0.90 -0.20
C GLU A 25 -3.44 -2.14 -0.99
N THR A 26 -2.58 -2.99 -0.43
CA THR A 26 -2.16 -4.26 -1.03
C THR A 26 -3.32 -5.25 -1.12
N THR A 27 -4.08 -5.41 -0.04
CA THR A 27 -5.29 -6.25 -0.02
C THR A 27 -6.35 -5.70 -0.96
N GLY A 28 -6.46 -4.37 -1.09
CA GLY A 28 -7.35 -3.72 -2.05
C GLY A 28 -7.02 -4.08 -3.49
N TRP A 29 -5.74 -4.08 -3.85
CA TRP A 29 -5.28 -4.50 -5.19
C TRP A 29 -5.52 -5.98 -5.50
N ILE A 30 -5.76 -6.84 -4.49
CA ILE A 30 -6.14 -8.24 -4.69
C ILE A 30 -7.66 -8.36 -4.77
N ALA A 31 -8.37 -7.82 -3.78
CA ALA A 31 -9.81 -7.96 -3.66
C ALA A 31 -10.56 -7.30 -4.83
N PHE A 32 -10.11 -6.13 -5.28
CA PHE A 32 -10.76 -5.38 -6.35
C PHE A 32 -10.80 -6.16 -7.69
N PRO A 33 -9.67 -6.59 -8.27
CA PRO A 33 -9.68 -7.33 -9.52
C PRO A 33 -10.26 -8.74 -9.38
N VAL A 34 -10.11 -9.40 -8.21
CA VAL A 34 -10.73 -10.72 -7.98
C VAL A 34 -12.25 -10.61 -8.00
N ILE A 35 -12.84 -9.70 -7.21
CA ILE A 35 -14.30 -9.50 -7.19
C ILE A 35 -14.78 -9.04 -8.57
N GLY A 36 -14.04 -8.14 -9.23
CA GLY A 36 -14.32 -7.73 -10.60
C GLY A 36 -14.35 -8.90 -11.58
N ALA A 37 -13.38 -9.81 -11.50
CA ALA A 37 -13.31 -10.99 -12.37
C ALA A 37 -14.43 -11.98 -12.10
N LEU A 38 -14.85 -12.17 -10.85
CA LEU A 38 -15.98 -13.06 -10.51
C LEU A 38 -17.28 -12.52 -11.14
N PHE A 39 -17.59 -11.24 -10.92
CA PHE A 39 -18.82 -10.64 -11.42
C PHE A 39 -18.86 -10.51 -12.95
N LEU A 40 -17.77 -10.04 -13.56
CA LEU A 40 -17.72 -9.91 -15.02
C LEU A 40 -17.59 -11.27 -15.71
N GLY A 41 -16.90 -12.23 -15.10
CA GLY A 41 -16.69 -13.57 -15.66
C GLY A 41 -18.00 -14.33 -15.81
N GLU A 42 -18.80 -14.35 -14.73
CA GLU A 42 -20.12 -15.02 -14.74
C GLU A 42 -21.10 -14.35 -15.72
N TRP A 43 -21.10 -13.01 -15.77
CA TRP A 43 -21.94 -12.27 -16.72
C TRP A 43 -21.56 -12.56 -18.18
N LEU A 44 -20.27 -12.66 -18.47
CA LEU A 44 -19.78 -12.92 -19.83
C LEU A 44 -20.01 -14.39 -20.23
N ASP A 45 -19.73 -15.34 -19.34
CA ASP A 45 -19.97 -16.77 -19.59
C ASP A 45 -21.46 -17.05 -19.85
N ASN A 46 -22.38 -16.41 -19.12
CA ASN A 46 -23.83 -16.57 -19.33
C ASN A 46 -24.31 -15.97 -20.67
N LYS A 47 -23.57 -15.00 -21.23
CA LYS A 47 -23.91 -14.36 -22.50
C LYS A 47 -23.39 -15.14 -23.72
N TYR A 48 -22.28 -15.84 -23.59
CA TYR A 48 -21.59 -16.51 -24.69
C TYR A 48 -21.63 -18.05 -24.61
N ASP A 49 -22.30 -18.65 -23.62
CA ASP A 49 -22.47 -20.11 -23.41
C ASP A 49 -21.12 -20.86 -23.47
N THR A 50 -20.07 -20.23 -22.97
CA THR A 50 -18.67 -20.64 -23.24
C THR A 50 -18.10 -21.60 -22.19
N GLY A 51 -18.96 -22.21 -21.36
CA GLY A 51 -18.54 -23.28 -20.45
C GLY A 51 -17.38 -22.91 -19.53
N GLN A 52 -17.38 -21.68 -18.98
CA GLN A 52 -16.43 -21.19 -17.97
C GLN A 52 -15.06 -20.69 -18.48
N LEU A 53 -14.83 -20.62 -19.79
CA LEU A 53 -13.53 -20.17 -20.32
C LEU A 53 -13.27 -18.68 -20.04
N PHE A 54 -14.30 -17.83 -20.02
CA PHE A 54 -14.11 -16.42 -19.70
C PHE A 54 -13.74 -16.22 -18.24
N PHE A 55 -14.36 -16.96 -17.32
CA PHE A 55 -13.96 -16.97 -15.92
C PHE A 55 -12.46 -17.22 -15.71
N PHE A 56 -11.88 -18.22 -16.38
CA PHE A 56 -10.44 -18.51 -16.28
C PHE A 56 -9.57 -17.39 -16.83
N SER A 57 -9.93 -16.84 -18.00
CA SER A 57 -9.19 -15.73 -18.61
C SER A 57 -9.24 -14.48 -17.73
N LEU A 58 -10.41 -14.17 -17.16
CA LEU A 58 -10.61 -13.01 -16.31
C LEU A 58 -9.91 -13.16 -14.96
N THR A 59 -9.90 -14.36 -14.39
CA THR A 59 -9.15 -14.67 -13.17
C THR A 59 -7.64 -14.53 -13.39
N ALA A 60 -7.13 -15.05 -14.52
CA ALA A 60 -5.72 -14.87 -14.89
C ALA A 60 -5.38 -13.38 -15.11
N GLY A 61 -6.25 -12.63 -15.80
CA GLY A 61 -6.11 -11.18 -15.96
C GLY A 61 -6.11 -10.43 -14.63
N ALA A 62 -7.01 -10.80 -13.71
CA ALA A 62 -7.07 -10.21 -12.37
C ALA A 62 -5.79 -10.45 -11.56
N PHE A 63 -5.18 -11.63 -11.68
CA PHE A 63 -3.90 -11.93 -11.05
C PHE A 63 -2.76 -11.04 -11.57
N ILE A 64 -2.71 -10.81 -12.88
CA ILE A 64 -1.71 -9.94 -13.50
C ILE A 64 -1.91 -8.49 -13.03
N VAL A 65 -3.15 -7.99 -13.07
CA VAL A 65 -3.47 -6.63 -12.59
C VAL A 65 -3.13 -6.48 -11.11
N SER A 66 -3.45 -7.46 -10.28
CA SER A 66 -3.08 -7.48 -8.85
C SER A 66 -1.56 -7.38 -8.69
N SER A 67 -0.82 -8.21 -9.41
CA SER A 67 0.65 -8.27 -9.30
C SER A 67 1.30 -6.94 -9.69
N ILE A 68 0.83 -6.32 -10.76
CA ILE A 68 1.31 -5.00 -11.22
C ILE A 68 0.93 -3.92 -10.20
N GLY A 69 -0.32 -3.90 -9.73
CA GLY A 69 -0.81 -2.93 -8.75
C GLY A 69 -0.03 -2.97 -7.44
N ILE A 70 0.17 -4.15 -6.88
CA ILE A 70 0.98 -4.37 -5.68
C ILE A 70 2.42 -3.93 -5.92
N GLY A 71 3.02 -4.28 -7.05
CA GLY A 71 4.39 -3.90 -7.39
C GLY A 71 4.57 -2.38 -7.44
N ILE A 72 3.65 -1.66 -8.10
CA ILE A 72 3.67 -0.19 -8.17
C ILE A 72 3.49 0.43 -6.78
N THR A 73 2.50 -0.06 -6.00
CA THR A 73 2.27 0.40 -4.64
C THR A 73 3.51 0.18 -3.76
N GLY A 74 4.13 -1.00 -3.82
CA GLY A 74 5.36 -1.31 -3.08
C GLY A 74 6.51 -0.35 -3.40
N VAL A 75 6.78 -0.12 -4.69
CA VAL A 75 7.81 0.83 -5.14
C VAL A 75 7.50 2.26 -4.67
N ARG A 76 6.22 2.65 -4.70
CA ARG A 76 5.79 3.97 -4.21
C ARG A 76 6.03 4.13 -2.71
N TYR A 77 5.68 3.13 -1.90
CA TYR A 77 5.94 3.17 -0.46
C TYR A 77 7.43 3.19 -0.13
N MET A 78 8.25 2.38 -0.81
CA MET A 78 9.70 2.40 -0.62
C MET A 78 10.29 3.79 -0.87
N ARG A 79 9.88 4.46 -1.95
CA ARG A 79 10.32 5.83 -2.26
C ARG A 79 9.87 6.84 -1.20
N GLN A 80 8.63 6.74 -0.70
CA GLN A 80 8.13 7.63 0.34
C GLN A 80 8.91 7.50 1.64
N ILE A 81 9.25 6.27 2.04
CA ILE A 81 10.05 6.01 3.24
C ILE A 81 11.47 6.58 3.07
N GLU A 82 12.10 6.38 1.91
CA GLU A 82 13.45 6.90 1.63
C GLU A 82 13.48 8.44 1.66
N LEU A 83 12.47 9.09 1.07
CA LEU A 83 12.36 10.55 1.08
C LEU A 83 12.14 11.09 2.49
N ALA A 84 11.24 10.49 3.26
CA ALA A 84 10.99 10.88 4.64
C ALA A 84 12.25 10.76 5.52
N ASP A 85 13.04 9.70 5.33
CA ASP A 85 14.31 9.49 6.05
C ASP A 85 15.37 10.52 5.65
N ARG A 86 15.49 10.87 4.37
CA ARG A 86 16.42 11.90 3.88
C ARG A 86 16.07 13.28 4.42
N GLU A 87 14.79 13.65 4.39
CA GLU A 87 14.31 14.93 4.92
C GLU A 87 14.52 15.02 6.44
N ALA A 88 14.24 13.96 7.18
CA ALA A 88 14.48 13.90 8.62
C ALA A 88 15.98 14.05 8.98
N LYS A 89 16.89 13.55 8.14
CA LYS A 89 18.34 13.75 8.32
C LYS A 89 18.75 15.19 8.03
N LYS A 90 18.26 15.78 6.93
CA LYS A 90 18.59 17.16 6.52
C LYS A 90 18.09 18.19 7.54
N ASN A 91 16.89 17.99 8.09
CA ASN A 91 16.32 18.92 9.07
C ASN A 91 17.13 18.93 10.38
N LYS A 92 17.57 17.75 10.84
CA LYS A 92 18.44 17.61 12.02
C LYS A 92 19.81 18.27 11.84
N GLU A 93 20.34 18.28 10.62
CA GLU A 93 21.62 18.91 10.32
C GLU A 93 21.51 20.45 10.32
N ASN A 94 20.43 20.98 9.74
CA ASN A 94 20.12 22.41 9.77
C ASN A 94 19.87 22.94 11.19
N GLU A 95 19.13 22.19 12.02
CA GLU A 95 18.91 22.55 13.43
C GLU A 95 20.24 22.61 14.22
N ARG A 96 21.15 21.65 13.98
CA ARG A 96 22.48 21.62 14.63
C ARG A 96 23.41 22.73 14.17
N GLN A 97 23.24 23.27 12.96
CA GLN A 97 24.02 24.41 12.47
C GLN A 97 23.47 25.74 12.98
N SER A 98 22.14 25.87 13.10
CA SER A 98 21.50 27.05 13.67
C SER A 98 21.78 27.22 15.16
N ASP A 99 21.96 26.14 15.92
CA ASP A 99 22.27 26.18 17.37
C ASP A 99 23.76 26.45 17.66
N ARG A 100 24.62 26.42 16.62
CA ARG A 100 26.06 26.70 16.71
C ARG A 100 26.45 28.10 16.20
N SER A 101 25.50 28.86 15.65
CA SER A 101 25.71 30.20 15.06
C SER A 101 25.19 31.28 16.00
#